data_AF-A0AAR2JKZ3-F1
#
_entry.id   AF-A0AAR2JKZ3-F1
#
_cell.length_a   1.000
_cell.length_b   1.000
_cell.length_c   1.000
_cell.angle_alpha   90.00
_cell.angle_beta   90.00
_cell.angle_gamma   90.00
#
_symmetry.space_group_name_H-M   'P 1'
#
loop_
_entity.id
_entity.type
_entity.pdbx_description
1 polymer ?
#
loop_
_entity_poly.entity_id
_entity_poly.type
_entity_poly.pdbx_seq_one_letter_code
_entity_poly.pdbx_strand_id
1 'polypeptide(L)'
;FLVVVSCVCRQTLAELQEKELPELRNKLQSVNREIEKLKGDIEEQETMLSMLMSEEDTAKACLQDISLMDRYQMDLKDVERKIAQHAAKLQGVDLNRTMQHVSQEKQETQHRLDTTCSKMELKRKLIQDQQEQIQTLKSNVNEIRAEKLQISSNMQKQQQLEEQCVELTTEIQALHREIREAKEQVSPLAATLEKLQQEKQELIERRRQKQDEGQEKINAIKDRIKNLANLEREINRYIEEGKDEYKEQKEAELQETNAQLLEAEKQREKINKDMGNIRQDIDTQKVQERWLQDNLTLRKRVEELKEVSKKREVLLKEMGNMKVMELQLERKVEDMKKNRSLALGRQKGFEEEILRFRKELREDQYRQAEERFRDKMIVMRTTELANKDLDIYYKALDQTIMKFHSMKMEEINKIIRDLWRSTYRGQDIEYVEIRSDVDENASAGVRRRTYNYRVVMIKGDTALDMRGRCSAGQKVLASLIIRLALAETFCLNCGILALDEPTTNLDRENIESLAHALVEIIKSRSRQRNFQLLIITHDEDFVELLGRSNYVEHFYRIKKNQDQCSEITKCNITSLNTYLH
;
A
#
# COMPACT_ATOMS: atom_id res chain seq x y z
N PHE A 1 59.05 68.13 -149.22
CA PHE A 1 59.45 67.78 -147.85
C PHE A 1 59.57 68.98 -146.89
N LEU A 2 59.71 70.25 -147.33
CA LEU A 2 59.80 71.42 -146.41
C LEU A 2 58.50 72.23 -146.17
N VAL A 3 57.50 72.26 -147.07
CA VAL A 3 56.32 73.16 -146.91
C VAL A 3 55.14 72.51 -146.20
N VAL A 4 55.05 71.17 -146.20
CA VAL A 4 54.05 70.40 -145.42
C VAL A 4 54.15 70.73 -143.92
N VAL A 5 55.32 71.15 -143.42
CA VAL A 5 55.52 71.62 -142.05
C VAL A 5 55.04 73.07 -141.83
N SER A 6 55.10 73.94 -142.87
CA SER A 6 54.64 75.35 -142.79
C SER A 6 53.11 75.47 -142.79
N CYS A 7 52.42 74.55 -143.49
CA CYS A 7 50.97 74.46 -143.53
C CYS A 7 50.39 73.95 -142.20
N VAL A 8 51.03 72.97 -141.54
CA VAL A 8 50.62 72.52 -140.21
C VAL A 8 50.94 73.58 -139.15
N CYS A 9 52.12 74.20 -139.19
CA CYS A 9 52.47 75.26 -138.24
C CYS A 9 51.59 76.50 -138.36
N ARG A 10 51.14 76.92 -139.56
CA ARG A 10 50.21 78.07 -139.68
C ARG A 10 48.78 77.74 -139.28
N GLN A 11 48.29 76.52 -139.54
CA GLN A 11 46.98 76.10 -139.04
C GLN A 11 46.97 75.92 -137.53
N THR A 12 48.02 75.34 -136.94
CA THR A 12 48.14 75.26 -135.48
C THR A 12 48.40 76.62 -134.85
N LEU A 13 49.14 77.55 -135.49
CA LEU A 13 49.29 78.92 -134.99
C LEU A 13 47.95 79.69 -135.01
N ALA A 14 47.14 79.49 -136.05
CA ALA A 14 45.82 80.10 -136.17
C ALA A 14 44.82 79.48 -135.17
N GLU A 15 44.82 78.17 -134.95
CA GLU A 15 44.00 77.54 -133.89
C GLU A 15 44.46 77.98 -132.49
N LEU A 16 45.77 78.13 -132.26
CA LEU A 16 46.33 78.65 -131.01
C LEU A 16 45.99 80.13 -130.79
N GLN A 17 46.00 80.98 -131.83
CA GLN A 17 45.68 82.42 -131.73
C GLN A 17 44.19 82.73 -131.71
N GLU A 18 43.38 82.05 -132.54
CA GLU A 18 41.95 82.38 -132.73
C GLU A 18 41.00 81.57 -131.84
N LYS A 19 41.41 80.41 -131.30
CA LYS A 19 40.56 79.59 -130.42
C LYS A 19 41.15 79.31 -129.04
N GLU A 20 42.35 78.73 -128.97
CA GLU A 20 42.86 78.25 -127.68
C GLU A 20 43.28 79.39 -126.74
N LEU A 21 43.96 80.44 -127.23
CA LEU A 21 44.32 81.63 -126.42
C LEU A 21 43.10 82.40 -125.88
N PRO A 22 42.05 82.69 -126.67
CA PRO A 22 40.83 83.30 -126.16
C PRO A 22 40.08 82.40 -125.16
N GLU A 23 40.00 81.09 -125.40
CA GLU A 23 39.37 80.15 -124.47
C GLU A 23 40.14 80.04 -123.14
N LEU A 24 41.47 79.99 -123.18
CA LEU A 24 42.31 80.01 -121.99
C LEU A 24 42.22 81.35 -121.25
N ARG A 25 42.15 82.48 -121.98
CA ARG A 25 41.90 83.80 -121.36
C ARG A 25 40.52 83.87 -120.71
N ASN A 26 39.47 83.37 -121.36
CA ASN A 26 38.12 83.32 -120.78
C ASN A 26 38.06 82.41 -119.55
N LYS A 27 38.71 81.23 -119.60
CA LYS A 27 38.85 80.34 -118.43
C LYS A 27 39.59 81.05 -117.30
N LEU A 28 40.71 81.72 -117.58
CA LEU A 28 41.49 82.46 -116.58
C LEU A 28 40.69 83.64 -115.99
N GLN A 29 39.87 84.31 -116.81
CA GLN A 29 38.96 85.36 -116.35
C GLN A 29 37.82 84.81 -115.48
N SER A 30 37.28 83.62 -115.82
CA SER A 30 36.25 82.96 -115.01
C SER A 30 36.81 82.50 -113.65
N VAL A 31 38.01 81.91 -113.64
CA VAL A 31 38.69 81.47 -112.42
C VAL A 31 39.06 82.68 -111.55
N ASN A 32 39.51 83.79 -112.15
CA ASN A 32 39.78 85.01 -111.36
C ASN A 32 38.51 85.60 -110.75
N ARG A 33 37.37 85.56 -111.45
CA ARG A 33 36.07 85.95 -110.87
C ARG A 33 35.63 85.03 -109.75
N GLU A 34 35.86 83.72 -109.87
CA GLU A 34 35.58 82.76 -108.79
C GLU A 34 36.50 82.99 -107.59
N ILE A 35 37.78 83.30 -107.80
CA ILE A 35 38.72 83.64 -106.72
C ILE A 35 38.29 84.93 -106.00
N GLU A 36 37.89 85.98 -106.73
CA GLU A 36 37.39 87.20 -106.09
C GLU A 36 36.09 86.95 -105.31
N LYS A 37 35.18 86.14 -105.86
CA LYS A 37 33.96 85.75 -105.16
C LYS A 37 34.26 84.97 -103.88
N LEU A 38 35.14 83.98 -103.94
CA LEU A 38 35.56 83.19 -102.78
C LEU A 38 36.30 84.04 -101.73
N LYS A 39 37.08 85.04 -102.15
CA LYS A 39 37.70 86.00 -101.21
C LYS A 39 36.63 86.85 -100.51
N GLY A 40 35.63 87.33 -101.25
CA GLY A 40 34.47 88.02 -100.67
C GLY A 40 33.72 87.14 -99.68
N ASP A 41 33.44 85.89 -100.04
CA ASP A 41 32.77 84.92 -99.15
C ASP A 41 33.61 84.65 -97.89
N ILE A 42 34.95 84.58 -97.99
CA ILE A 42 35.85 84.41 -96.83
C ILE A 42 35.79 85.64 -95.92
N GLU A 43 35.86 86.85 -96.46
CA GLU A 43 35.76 88.08 -95.66
C GLU A 43 34.38 88.20 -94.97
N GLU A 44 33.29 87.82 -95.65
CA GLU A 44 31.96 87.73 -95.05
C GLU A 44 31.89 86.70 -93.92
N GLN A 45 32.51 85.52 -94.08
CA GLN A 45 32.54 84.51 -93.02
C GLN A 45 33.45 84.91 -91.84
N GLU A 46 34.58 85.57 -92.10
CA GLU A 46 35.48 86.07 -91.04
C GLU A 46 34.81 87.18 -90.21
N THR A 47 34.08 88.09 -90.87
CA THR A 47 33.30 89.12 -90.16
C THR A 47 32.15 88.51 -89.35
N MET A 48 31.46 87.49 -89.88
CA MET A 48 30.42 86.77 -89.14
C MET A 48 30.99 86.02 -87.93
N LEU A 49 32.14 85.35 -88.08
CA LEU A 49 32.83 84.68 -86.98
C LEU A 49 33.23 85.67 -85.89
N SER A 50 33.77 86.84 -86.26
CA SER A 50 34.13 87.87 -85.29
C SER A 50 32.92 88.42 -84.53
N MET A 51 31.77 88.57 -85.18
CA MET A 51 30.52 88.96 -84.50
C MET A 51 30.07 87.88 -83.51
N LEU A 52 30.05 86.61 -83.93
CA LEU A 52 29.65 85.49 -83.07
C LEU A 52 30.58 85.32 -81.87
N MET A 53 31.89 85.53 -82.03
CA MET A 53 32.84 85.52 -80.91
C MET A 53 32.57 86.65 -79.92
N SER A 54 32.24 87.85 -80.40
CA SER A 54 31.83 88.96 -79.53
C SER A 54 30.54 88.63 -78.76
N GLU A 55 29.56 88.00 -79.41
CA GLU A 55 28.33 87.55 -78.76
C GLU A 55 28.60 86.47 -77.71
N GLU A 56 29.49 85.51 -77.99
CA GLU A 56 29.91 84.47 -77.04
C GLU A 56 30.56 85.07 -75.79
N ASP A 57 31.45 86.06 -75.97
CA ASP A 57 32.10 86.73 -74.84
C ASP A 57 31.11 87.53 -73.98
N THR A 58 30.13 88.20 -74.60
CA THR A 58 29.05 88.86 -73.84
C THR A 58 28.17 87.85 -73.09
N ALA A 59 27.85 86.71 -73.69
CA ALA A 59 27.09 85.65 -73.03
C ALA A 59 27.85 85.04 -71.84
N LYS A 60 29.18 84.87 -71.97
CA LYS A 60 30.05 84.43 -70.87
C LYS A 60 30.11 85.43 -69.73
N ALA A 61 30.10 86.73 -70.02
CA ALA A 61 30.03 87.75 -68.98
C ALA A 61 28.71 87.68 -68.19
N CYS A 62 27.57 87.46 -68.88
CA CYS A 62 26.26 87.36 -68.24
C CYS A 62 26.04 86.07 -67.43
N LEU A 63 26.80 84.99 -67.69
CA LEU A 63 26.67 83.72 -66.98
C LEU A 63 26.86 83.86 -65.46
N GLN A 64 27.78 84.73 -65.04
CA GLN A 64 28.02 84.96 -63.62
C GLN A 64 26.82 85.65 -62.95
N ASP A 65 26.22 86.65 -63.59
CA ASP A 65 25.04 87.35 -63.07
C ASP A 65 23.80 86.45 -63.04
N ILE A 66 23.62 85.58 -64.03
CA ILE A 66 22.54 84.58 -64.06
C ILE A 66 22.68 83.61 -62.88
N SER A 67 23.91 83.16 -62.59
CA SER A 67 24.16 82.28 -61.44
C SER A 67 23.85 82.95 -60.09
N LEU A 68 24.08 84.26 -59.98
CA LEU A 68 23.71 85.05 -58.80
C LEU A 68 22.19 85.24 -58.71
N MET A 69 21.50 85.48 -59.83
CA MET A 69 20.04 85.56 -59.88
C MET A 69 19.38 84.25 -59.44
N ASP A 70 19.86 83.10 -59.91
CA ASP A 70 19.33 81.79 -59.48
C ASP A 70 19.50 81.60 -57.97
N ARG A 71 20.65 81.99 -57.42
CA ARG A 71 20.90 81.92 -55.97
C ARG A 71 19.94 82.82 -55.20
N TYR A 72 19.76 84.07 -55.62
CA TYR A 72 18.82 85.00 -54.98
C TYR A 72 17.37 84.52 -55.10
N GLN A 73 17.00 83.87 -56.21
CA GLN A 73 15.66 83.29 -56.37
C GLN A 73 15.43 82.11 -55.41
N MET A 74 16.46 81.30 -55.16
CA MET A 74 16.39 80.25 -54.13
C MET A 74 16.24 80.85 -52.73
N ASP A 75 17.04 81.86 -52.39
CA ASP A 75 16.96 82.53 -51.08
C ASP A 75 15.59 83.17 -50.85
N LEU A 76 15.01 83.82 -51.87
CA LEU A 76 13.65 84.39 -51.81
C LEU A 76 12.60 83.32 -51.52
N LYS A 77 12.63 82.18 -52.21
CA LYS A 77 11.71 81.06 -51.95
C LYS A 77 11.82 80.53 -50.52
N ASP A 78 13.04 80.50 -49.98
CA ASP A 78 13.27 80.04 -48.61
C ASP A 78 12.76 81.05 -47.57
N VAL A 79 12.91 82.35 -47.82
CA VAL A 79 12.34 83.42 -46.99
C VAL A 79 10.81 83.41 -47.05
N GLU A 80 10.21 83.27 -48.23
CA GLU A 80 8.75 83.14 -48.39
C GLU A 80 8.21 81.92 -47.64
N ARG A 81 8.92 80.78 -47.70
CA ARG A 81 8.57 79.58 -46.93
C ARG A 81 8.63 79.84 -45.42
N LYS A 82 9.66 80.55 -44.93
CA LYS A 82 9.77 80.93 -43.51
C LYS A 82 8.65 81.90 -43.10
N ILE A 83 8.31 82.88 -43.93
CA ILE A 83 7.19 83.81 -43.68
C ILE A 83 5.87 83.03 -43.60
N ALA A 84 5.60 82.11 -44.52
CA ALA A 84 4.39 81.28 -44.48
C ALA A 84 4.33 80.41 -43.21
N GLN A 85 5.45 79.82 -42.79
CA GLN A 85 5.52 79.07 -41.53
C GLN A 85 5.26 79.96 -40.30
N HIS A 86 5.77 81.18 -40.27
CA HIS A 86 5.52 82.11 -39.16
C HIS A 86 4.10 82.68 -39.18
N ALA A 87 3.53 82.96 -40.36
CA ALA A 87 2.14 83.38 -40.51
C ALA A 87 1.17 82.30 -40.05
N ALA A 88 1.42 81.03 -40.41
CA ALA A 88 0.63 79.89 -39.91
C ALA A 88 0.71 79.76 -38.38
N LYS A 89 1.86 80.06 -37.76
CA LYS A 89 2.01 80.07 -36.29
C LYS A 89 1.28 81.24 -35.60
N LEU A 90 1.01 82.32 -36.32
CA LEU A 90 0.27 83.49 -35.82
C LEU A 90 -1.25 83.38 -36.04
N GLN A 91 -1.70 82.40 -36.85
CA GLN A 91 -3.11 82.15 -37.11
C GLN A 91 -3.76 81.48 -35.90
N GLY A 92 -4.31 82.30 -35.00
CA GLY A 92 -4.92 81.88 -33.73
C GLY A 92 -4.60 82.80 -32.54
N VAL A 93 -3.74 83.81 -32.72
CA VAL A 93 -3.44 84.80 -31.69
C VAL A 93 -4.32 86.03 -31.87
N ASP A 94 -5.26 86.20 -30.94
CA ASP A 94 -6.12 87.38 -30.81
C ASP A 94 -5.27 88.59 -30.38
N LEU A 95 -5.09 89.57 -31.26
CA LEU A 95 -4.18 90.73 -31.11
C LEU A 95 -4.57 91.69 -29.97
N ASN A 96 -5.74 91.50 -29.35
CA ASN A 96 -6.19 92.27 -28.19
C ASN A 96 -5.73 91.68 -26.84
N ARG A 97 -5.04 90.53 -26.83
CA ARG A 97 -4.62 89.87 -25.59
C ARG A 97 -3.25 90.33 -25.14
N THR A 98 -3.21 91.06 -24.02
CA THR A 98 -1.95 91.41 -23.35
C THR A 98 -1.35 90.19 -22.64
N MET A 99 -0.01 90.08 -22.63
CA MET A 99 0.72 88.98 -21.97
C MET A 99 0.31 88.78 -20.48
N GLN A 100 -0.06 89.85 -19.79
CA GLN A 100 -0.57 89.79 -18.42
C GLN A 100 -1.91 89.05 -18.29
N HIS A 101 -2.85 89.27 -19.19
CA HIS A 101 -4.14 88.55 -19.20
C HIS A 101 -3.94 87.04 -19.40
N VAL A 102 -3.06 86.66 -20.33
CA VAL A 102 -2.72 85.24 -20.58
C VAL A 102 -2.01 84.62 -19.38
N SER A 103 -1.14 85.37 -18.69
CA SER A 103 -0.47 84.91 -17.47
C SER A 103 -1.45 84.69 -16.31
N GLN A 104 -2.44 85.58 -16.16
CA GLN A 104 -3.46 85.47 -15.12
C GLN A 104 -4.42 84.31 -15.39
N GLU A 105 -4.90 84.15 -16.62
CA GLU A 105 -5.71 82.99 -17.02
C GLU A 105 -4.95 81.68 -16.85
N LYS A 106 -3.63 81.66 -17.14
CA LYS A 106 -2.79 80.49 -16.89
C LYS A 106 -2.70 80.16 -15.40
N GLN A 107 -2.55 81.16 -14.54
CA GLN A 107 -2.52 80.95 -13.09
C GLN A 107 -3.88 80.48 -12.56
N GLU A 108 -4.98 81.06 -13.02
CA GLU A 108 -6.33 80.63 -12.63
C GLU A 108 -6.65 79.21 -13.10
N THR A 109 -6.31 78.89 -14.34
CA THR A 109 -6.48 77.53 -14.88
C THR A 109 -5.59 76.53 -14.17
N GLN A 110 -4.34 76.90 -13.83
CA GLN A 110 -3.46 76.08 -13.00
C GLN A 110 -4.04 75.84 -11.60
N HIS A 111 -4.55 76.87 -10.91
CA HIS A 111 -5.19 76.70 -9.61
C HIS A 111 -6.44 75.81 -9.67
N ARG A 112 -7.25 75.93 -10.73
CA ARG A 112 -8.40 75.04 -10.96
C ARG A 112 -7.96 73.61 -11.22
N LEU A 113 -6.88 73.41 -11.98
CA LEU A 113 -6.28 72.10 -12.25
C LEU A 113 -5.80 71.48 -10.94
N ASP A 114 -5.01 72.20 -10.15
CA ASP A 114 -4.46 71.72 -8.87
C ASP A 114 -5.58 71.35 -7.90
N THR A 115 -6.61 72.20 -7.78
CA THR A 115 -7.80 71.92 -6.96
C THR A 115 -8.53 70.65 -7.42
N THR A 116 -8.64 70.44 -8.73
CA THR A 116 -9.29 69.26 -9.30
C THR A 116 -8.45 68.02 -9.11
N CYS A 117 -7.13 68.13 -9.26
CA CYS A 117 -6.16 67.06 -8.96
C CYS A 117 -6.23 66.64 -7.49
N SER A 118 -6.24 67.58 -6.54
CA SER A 118 -6.38 67.26 -5.12
C SER A 118 -7.72 66.59 -4.81
N LYS A 119 -8.83 67.02 -5.42
CA LYS A 119 -10.13 66.34 -5.29
C LYS A 119 -10.11 64.92 -5.88
N MET A 120 -9.43 64.73 -7.00
CA MET A 120 -9.27 63.43 -7.62
C MET A 120 -8.42 62.49 -6.76
N GLU A 121 -7.34 62.98 -6.15
CA GLU A 121 -6.52 62.22 -5.21
C GLU A 121 -7.29 61.81 -3.95
N LEU A 122 -8.10 62.72 -3.39
CA LEU A 122 -8.98 62.39 -2.25
C LEU A 122 -9.99 61.30 -2.62
N LYS A 123 -10.62 61.38 -3.80
CA LYS A 123 -11.54 60.33 -4.27
C LYS A 123 -10.82 59.02 -4.53
N ARG A 124 -9.60 59.04 -5.06
CA ARG A 124 -8.78 57.83 -5.25
C ARG A 124 -8.44 57.16 -3.92
N LYS A 125 -8.04 57.93 -2.91
CA LYS A 125 -7.82 57.42 -1.54
C LYS A 125 -9.10 56.81 -0.96
N LEU A 126 -10.24 57.49 -1.08
CA LEU A 126 -11.53 56.96 -0.61
C LEU A 126 -11.90 55.63 -1.29
N ILE A 127 -11.67 55.51 -2.61
CA ILE A 127 -11.91 54.27 -3.34
C ILE A 127 -10.97 53.16 -2.83
N GLN A 128 -9.70 53.46 -2.58
CA GLN A 128 -8.74 52.50 -2.05
C GLN A 128 -9.16 52.02 -0.65
N ASP A 129 -9.50 52.95 0.25
CA ASP A 129 -9.97 52.62 1.61
C ASP A 129 -11.23 51.73 1.56
N GLN A 130 -12.17 52.04 0.67
CA GLN A 130 -13.38 51.23 0.47
C GLN A 130 -13.07 49.84 -0.11
N GLN A 131 -12.08 49.74 -1.02
CA GLN A 131 -11.63 48.45 -1.56
C GLN A 131 -10.99 47.58 -0.47
N GLU A 132 -10.17 48.16 0.40
CA GLU A 132 -9.57 47.47 1.55
C GLU A 132 -10.65 47.01 2.56
N GLN A 133 -11.66 47.84 2.83
CA GLN A 133 -12.81 47.44 3.66
C GLN A 133 -13.62 46.30 3.03
N ILE A 134 -13.85 46.33 1.71
CA ILE A 134 -14.54 45.23 1.02
C ILE A 134 -13.70 43.95 1.08
N GLN A 135 -12.38 44.05 0.97
CA GLN A 135 -11.49 42.88 1.01
C GLN A 135 -11.48 42.24 2.41
N THR A 136 -11.42 43.05 3.47
CA THR A 136 -11.50 42.57 4.86
C THR A 136 -12.88 41.98 5.20
N LEU A 137 -13.97 42.59 4.72
CA LEU A 137 -15.30 41.99 4.89
C LEU A 137 -15.43 40.66 4.13
N LYS A 138 -14.85 40.56 2.93
CA LYS A 138 -14.82 39.30 2.16
C LYS A 138 -14.00 38.22 2.86
N SER A 139 -12.86 38.55 3.48
CA SER A 139 -12.08 37.55 4.25
C SER A 139 -12.88 37.05 5.45
N ASN A 140 -13.53 37.95 6.19
CA ASN A 140 -14.33 37.58 7.36
C ASN A 140 -15.54 36.70 6.96
N VAL A 141 -16.21 36.99 5.85
CA VAL A 141 -17.30 36.15 5.33
C VAL A 141 -16.79 34.76 4.96
N ASN A 142 -15.60 34.66 4.36
CA ASN A 142 -15.01 33.37 4.00
C ASN A 142 -14.60 32.57 5.24
N GLU A 143 -14.05 33.21 6.27
CA GLU A 143 -13.72 32.58 7.56
C GLU A 143 -14.98 32.03 8.24
N ILE A 144 -16.03 32.86 8.39
CA ILE A 144 -17.30 32.42 8.99
C ILE A 144 -17.93 31.28 8.18
N ARG A 145 -17.83 31.32 6.84
CA ARG A 145 -18.34 30.25 5.98
C ARG A 145 -17.54 28.96 6.14
N ALA A 146 -16.23 29.04 6.33
CA ALA A 146 -15.38 27.88 6.63
C ALA A 146 -15.72 27.29 8.01
N GLU A 147 -15.91 28.13 9.03
CA GLU A 147 -16.35 27.69 10.36
C GLU A 147 -17.73 27.01 10.31
N LYS A 148 -18.70 27.60 9.59
CA LYS A 148 -20.01 26.99 9.39
C LYS A 148 -19.93 25.61 8.73
N LEU A 149 -19.09 25.47 7.69
CA LEU A 149 -18.87 24.19 7.02
C LEU A 149 -18.25 23.17 7.99
N GLN A 150 -17.27 23.59 8.79
CA GLN A 150 -16.63 22.74 9.79
C GLN A 150 -17.63 22.27 10.85
N ILE A 151 -18.48 23.18 11.37
CA ILE A 151 -19.54 22.83 12.33
C ILE A 151 -20.54 21.85 11.70
N SER A 152 -20.94 22.06 10.44
CA SER A 152 -21.86 21.15 9.75
C SER A 152 -21.27 19.75 9.55
N SER A 153 -19.97 19.66 9.24
CA SER A 153 -19.24 18.39 9.11
C SER A 153 -19.14 17.67 10.47
N ASN A 154 -18.84 18.43 11.54
CA ASN A 154 -18.81 17.87 12.89
C ASN A 154 -20.19 17.39 13.35
N MET A 155 -21.28 18.09 12.98
CA MET A 155 -22.65 17.67 13.27
C MET A 155 -23.01 16.35 12.57
N GLN A 156 -22.62 16.17 11.30
CA GLN A 156 -22.79 14.90 10.59
C GLN A 156 -22.00 13.76 11.23
N LYS A 157 -20.76 14.03 11.67
CA LYS A 157 -19.96 13.04 12.41
C LYS A 157 -20.60 12.67 13.75
N GLN A 158 -21.16 13.64 14.47
CA GLN A 158 -21.86 13.37 15.72
C GLN A 158 -23.06 12.46 15.50
N GLN A 159 -23.87 12.71 14.47
CA GLN A 159 -25.01 11.84 14.13
C GLN A 159 -24.55 10.41 13.79
N GLN A 160 -23.49 10.25 13.00
CA GLN A 160 -22.93 8.92 12.71
C GLN A 160 -22.43 8.19 13.96
N LEU A 161 -21.79 8.92 14.89
CA LEU A 161 -21.33 8.34 16.15
C LEU A 161 -22.50 7.96 17.07
N GLU A 162 -23.57 8.76 17.10
CA GLU A 162 -24.79 8.44 17.84
C GLU A 162 -25.47 7.17 17.28
N GLU A 163 -25.58 7.05 15.96
CA GLU A 163 -26.08 5.83 15.30
C GLU A 163 -25.23 4.60 15.67
N GLN A 164 -23.90 4.71 15.57
CA GLN A 164 -22.98 3.63 15.97
C GLN A 164 -23.11 3.27 17.45
N CYS A 165 -23.28 4.25 18.34
CA CYS A 165 -23.50 4.00 19.76
C CYS A 165 -24.80 3.23 20.00
N VAL A 166 -25.88 3.56 19.27
CA VAL A 166 -27.14 2.83 19.35
C VAL A 166 -26.97 1.39 18.86
N GLU A 167 -26.33 1.18 17.71
CA GLU A 167 -26.04 -0.16 17.17
C GLU A 167 -25.24 -1.01 18.17
N LEU A 168 -24.12 -0.49 18.66
CA LEU A 168 -23.29 -1.20 19.64
C LEU A 168 -24.05 -1.49 20.93
N THR A 169 -24.91 -0.58 21.39
CA THR A 169 -25.73 -0.81 22.60
C THR A 169 -26.73 -1.94 22.36
N THR A 170 -27.35 -2.01 21.18
CA THR A 170 -28.27 -3.11 20.84
C THR A 170 -27.55 -4.45 20.72
N GLU A 171 -26.34 -4.47 20.16
CA GLU A 171 -25.51 -5.67 20.06
C GLU A 171 -25.07 -6.16 21.44
N ILE A 172 -24.63 -5.25 22.31
CA ILE A 172 -24.30 -5.57 23.72
C ILE A 172 -25.51 -6.18 24.43
N GLN A 173 -26.72 -5.65 24.24
CA GLN A 173 -27.93 -6.21 24.85
C GLN A 173 -28.27 -7.61 24.31
N ALA A 174 -28.10 -7.83 23.01
CA ALA A 174 -28.29 -9.16 22.39
C ALA A 174 -27.28 -10.18 22.95
N LEU A 175 -25.99 -9.83 23.00
CA LEU A 175 -24.95 -10.68 23.57
C LEU A 175 -25.19 -10.97 25.06
N HIS A 176 -25.65 -10.00 25.84
CA HIS A 176 -26.02 -10.23 27.24
C HIS A 176 -27.19 -11.22 27.39
N ARG A 177 -28.13 -11.22 26.44
CA ARG A 177 -29.24 -12.18 26.42
C ARG A 177 -28.73 -13.59 26.08
N GLU A 178 -27.89 -13.72 25.05
CA GLU A 178 -27.28 -15.02 24.68
C GLU A 178 -26.44 -15.60 25.82
N ILE A 179 -25.62 -14.78 26.50
CA ILE A 179 -24.85 -15.21 27.67
C ILE A 179 -25.77 -15.70 28.79
N ARG A 180 -26.92 -15.06 28.99
CA ARG A 180 -27.89 -15.45 30.02
C ARG A 180 -28.55 -16.79 29.67
N GLU A 181 -29.01 -16.95 28.44
CA GLU A 181 -29.59 -18.20 27.93
C GLU A 181 -28.58 -19.35 28.02
N ALA A 182 -27.33 -19.12 27.64
CA ALA A 182 -26.25 -20.11 27.78
C ALA A 182 -25.99 -20.49 29.24
N LYS A 183 -25.97 -19.52 30.17
CA LYS A 183 -25.83 -19.79 31.61
C LYS A 183 -27.01 -20.59 32.17
N GLU A 184 -28.23 -20.30 31.73
CA GLU A 184 -29.42 -21.06 32.12
C GLU A 184 -29.35 -22.52 31.64
N GLN A 185 -28.78 -22.77 30.46
CA GLN A 185 -28.56 -24.13 29.94
C GLN A 185 -27.46 -24.92 30.68
N VAL A 186 -26.49 -24.24 31.30
CA VAL A 186 -25.43 -24.90 32.08
C VAL A 186 -25.99 -25.58 33.34
N SER A 187 -27.02 -25.02 33.98
CA SER A 187 -27.62 -25.58 35.20
C SER A 187 -28.21 -27.00 35.02
N PRO A 188 -29.07 -27.27 34.02
CA PRO A 188 -29.58 -28.63 33.79
C PRO A 188 -28.47 -29.58 33.34
N LEU A 189 -27.51 -29.12 32.53
CA LEU A 189 -26.36 -29.94 32.13
C LEU A 189 -25.52 -30.37 33.34
N ALA A 190 -25.23 -29.45 34.27
CA ALA A 190 -24.52 -29.75 35.50
C ALA A 190 -25.29 -30.78 36.36
N ALA A 191 -26.61 -30.62 36.49
CA ALA A 191 -27.46 -31.58 37.21
C ALA A 191 -27.49 -32.97 36.53
N THR A 192 -27.50 -33.03 35.19
CA THR A 192 -27.40 -34.32 34.47
C THR A 192 -26.04 -34.98 34.66
N LEU A 193 -24.97 -34.18 34.69
CA LEU A 193 -23.60 -34.67 34.88
C LEU A 193 -23.41 -35.22 36.30
N GLU A 194 -23.96 -34.55 37.31
CA GLU A 194 -23.94 -35.01 38.69
C GLU A 194 -24.71 -36.34 38.85
N LYS A 195 -25.90 -36.46 38.23
CA LYS A 195 -26.64 -37.74 38.19
C LYS A 195 -25.84 -38.86 37.55
N LEU A 196 -25.24 -38.61 36.38
CA LEU A 196 -24.42 -39.62 35.69
C LEU A 196 -23.16 -40.00 36.49
N GLN A 197 -22.57 -39.06 37.24
CA GLN A 197 -21.46 -39.35 38.15
C GLN A 197 -21.88 -40.24 39.31
N GLN A 198 -23.04 -39.99 39.92
CA GLN A 198 -23.61 -40.84 40.97
C GLN A 198 -23.91 -42.25 40.43
N GLU A 199 -24.58 -42.36 39.28
CA GLU A 199 -24.86 -43.66 38.62
C GLU A 199 -23.56 -44.44 38.31
N LYS A 200 -22.51 -43.75 37.86
CA LYS A 200 -21.20 -44.34 37.63
C LYS A 200 -20.59 -44.86 38.94
N GLN A 201 -20.65 -44.10 40.03
CA GLN A 201 -20.14 -44.53 41.33
C GLN A 201 -20.90 -45.75 41.86
N GLU A 202 -22.23 -45.76 41.78
CA GLU A 202 -23.04 -46.93 42.14
C GLU A 202 -22.69 -48.17 41.31
N LEU A 203 -22.47 -48.01 40.00
CA LEU A 203 -22.04 -49.11 39.13
C LEU A 203 -20.65 -49.63 39.49
N ILE A 204 -19.71 -48.75 39.85
CA ILE A 204 -18.37 -49.14 40.29
C ILE A 204 -18.45 -49.91 41.62
N GLU A 205 -19.25 -49.46 42.57
CA GLU A 205 -19.44 -50.13 43.86
C GLU A 205 -20.10 -51.52 43.68
N ARG A 206 -21.16 -51.62 42.85
CA ARG A 206 -21.79 -52.90 42.52
C ARG A 206 -20.82 -53.85 41.83
N ARG A 207 -19.99 -53.35 40.91
CA ARG A 207 -18.96 -54.16 40.26
C ARG A 207 -17.93 -54.66 41.27
N ARG A 208 -17.48 -53.80 42.19
CA ARG A 208 -16.52 -54.15 43.23
C ARG A 208 -17.09 -55.20 44.18
N GLN A 209 -18.32 -55.05 44.65
CA GLN A 209 -19.01 -56.05 45.48
C GLN A 209 -19.07 -57.42 44.79
N LYS A 210 -19.50 -57.48 43.52
CA LYS A 210 -19.53 -58.74 42.77
C LYS A 210 -18.15 -59.35 42.56
N GLN A 211 -17.12 -58.51 42.40
CA GLN A 211 -15.75 -58.95 42.27
C GLN A 211 -15.20 -59.51 43.59
N ASP A 212 -15.49 -58.86 44.72
CA ASP A 212 -15.11 -59.32 46.05
C ASP A 212 -15.82 -60.64 46.40
N GLU A 213 -17.13 -60.75 46.15
CA GLU A 213 -17.89 -62.01 46.29
C GLU A 213 -17.31 -63.14 45.39
N GLY A 214 -16.92 -62.80 44.16
CA GLY A 214 -16.27 -63.73 43.25
C GLY A 214 -14.92 -64.19 43.78
N GLN A 215 -14.12 -63.26 44.32
CA GLN A 215 -12.81 -63.54 44.88
C GLN A 215 -12.88 -64.40 46.14
N GLU A 216 -13.87 -64.16 47.01
CA GLU A 216 -14.15 -65.00 48.19
C GLU A 216 -14.51 -66.42 47.79
N LYS A 217 -15.39 -66.60 46.80
CA LYS A 217 -15.73 -67.94 46.28
C LYS A 217 -14.51 -68.64 45.68
N ILE A 218 -13.66 -67.93 44.95
CA ILE A 218 -12.41 -68.47 44.41
C ILE A 218 -11.46 -68.89 45.54
N ASN A 219 -11.31 -68.06 46.57
CA ASN A 219 -10.46 -68.38 47.72
C ASN A 219 -10.99 -69.61 48.49
N ALA A 220 -12.30 -69.70 48.71
CA ALA A 220 -12.93 -70.86 49.34
C ALA A 220 -12.70 -72.15 48.52
N ILE A 221 -12.79 -72.08 47.20
CA ILE A 221 -12.49 -73.21 46.31
C ILE A 221 -11.00 -73.58 46.39
N LYS A 222 -10.09 -72.59 46.38
CA LYS A 222 -8.64 -72.83 46.53
C LYS A 222 -8.31 -73.50 47.86
N ASP A 223 -8.95 -73.10 48.96
CA ASP A 223 -8.75 -73.72 50.26
C ASP A 223 -9.30 -75.16 50.30
N ARG A 224 -10.45 -75.41 49.67
CA ARG A 224 -10.96 -76.78 49.47
C ARG A 224 -10.00 -77.65 48.64
N ILE A 225 -9.42 -77.11 47.58
CA ILE A 225 -8.43 -77.82 46.76
C ILE A 225 -7.16 -78.12 47.58
N LYS A 226 -6.66 -77.16 48.38
CA LYS A 226 -5.53 -77.40 49.28
C LYS A 226 -5.83 -78.51 50.29
N ASN A 227 -7.03 -78.51 50.86
CA ASN A 227 -7.45 -79.54 51.80
C ASN A 227 -7.57 -80.91 51.13
N LEU A 228 -8.12 -80.98 49.91
CA LEU A 228 -8.13 -82.20 49.10
C LEU A 228 -6.72 -82.69 48.78
N ALA A 229 -5.81 -81.79 48.39
CA ALA A 229 -4.41 -82.15 48.12
C ALA A 229 -3.64 -82.58 49.38
N ASN A 230 -4.02 -82.06 50.55
CA ASN A 230 -3.50 -82.55 51.83
C ASN A 230 -4.02 -83.97 52.12
N LEU A 231 -5.33 -84.20 52.01
CA LEU A 231 -5.95 -85.51 52.20
C LEU A 231 -5.40 -86.55 51.21
N GLU A 232 -5.22 -86.17 49.95
CA GLU A 232 -4.62 -87.02 48.91
C GLU A 232 -3.17 -87.37 49.26
N ARG A 233 -2.38 -86.41 49.78
CA ARG A 233 -1.05 -86.70 50.31
C ARG A 233 -1.07 -87.62 51.53
N GLU A 234 -2.05 -87.48 52.42
CA GLU A 234 -2.18 -88.36 53.58
C GLU A 234 -2.60 -89.78 53.20
N ILE A 235 -3.52 -89.91 52.24
CA ILE A 235 -3.95 -91.19 51.66
C ILE A 235 -2.79 -91.85 50.93
N ASN A 236 -2.08 -91.12 50.07
CA ASN A 236 -0.92 -91.65 49.35
C ASN A 236 0.19 -92.07 50.32
N ARG A 237 0.46 -91.29 51.37
CA ARG A 237 1.39 -91.69 52.44
C ARG A 237 0.93 -92.97 53.15
N TYR A 238 -0.37 -93.12 53.43
CA TYR A 238 -0.90 -94.34 54.04
C TYR A 238 -0.71 -95.58 53.14
N ILE A 239 -0.92 -95.41 51.83
CA ILE A 239 -0.73 -96.45 50.82
C ILE A 239 0.77 -96.79 50.64
N GLU A 240 1.64 -95.78 50.50
CA GLU A 240 3.09 -95.97 50.34
C GLU A 240 3.75 -96.58 51.59
N GLU A 241 3.24 -96.26 52.79
CA GLU A 241 3.72 -96.85 54.05
C GLU A 241 3.23 -98.30 54.25
N GLY A 242 2.42 -98.87 53.33
CA GLY A 242 2.00 -100.27 53.38
C GLY A 242 1.27 -100.62 54.68
N LYS A 243 0.60 -99.65 55.30
CA LYS A 243 0.02 -99.80 56.65
C LYS A 243 -1.09 -100.84 56.72
N ASP A 244 -1.79 -101.09 55.61
CA ASP A 244 -2.77 -102.19 55.52
C ASP A 244 -2.09 -103.56 55.57
N GLU A 245 -0.95 -103.75 54.87
CA GLU A 245 -0.17 -105.00 54.95
C GLU A 245 0.47 -105.17 56.34
N TYR A 246 0.92 -104.08 56.96
CA TYR A 246 1.43 -104.09 58.34
C TYR A 246 0.34 -104.42 59.36
N LYS A 247 -0.88 -103.92 59.15
CA LYS A 247 -2.05 -104.21 59.99
C LYS A 247 -2.45 -105.68 59.85
N GLU A 248 -2.53 -106.22 58.65
CA GLU A 248 -2.83 -107.64 58.42
C GLU A 248 -1.77 -108.56 59.04
N GLN A 249 -0.48 -108.21 58.93
CA GLN A 249 0.60 -108.94 59.62
C GLN A 249 0.45 -108.91 61.13
N LYS A 250 0.14 -107.74 61.73
CA LYS A 250 -0.03 -107.62 63.18
C LYS A 250 -1.31 -108.29 63.68
N GLU A 251 -2.39 -108.30 62.91
CA GLU A 251 -3.60 -109.06 63.23
C GLU A 251 -3.35 -110.58 63.17
N ALA A 252 -2.54 -111.06 62.21
CA ALA A 252 -2.13 -112.46 62.14
C ALA A 252 -1.24 -112.86 63.34
N GLU A 253 -0.23 -112.05 63.69
CA GLU A 253 0.59 -112.26 64.89
C GLU A 253 -0.26 -112.24 66.18
N LEU A 254 -1.29 -111.40 66.23
CA LEU A 254 -2.20 -111.30 67.38
C LEU A 254 -3.14 -112.51 67.49
N GLN A 255 -3.57 -113.08 66.35
CA GLN A 255 -4.31 -114.35 66.33
C GLN A 255 -3.43 -115.53 66.75
N GLU A 256 -2.16 -115.57 66.30
CA GLU A 256 -1.21 -116.62 66.69
C GLU A 256 -0.88 -116.55 68.19
N THR A 257 -0.61 -115.36 68.72
CA THR A 257 -0.36 -115.17 70.15
C THR A 257 -1.60 -115.46 71.00
N ASN A 258 -2.81 -115.14 70.53
CA ASN A 258 -4.04 -115.55 71.21
C ASN A 258 -4.23 -117.07 71.20
N ALA A 259 -3.88 -117.77 70.12
CA ALA A 259 -3.92 -119.23 70.07
C ALA A 259 -2.90 -119.85 71.05
N GLN A 260 -1.69 -119.29 71.14
CA GLN A 260 -0.69 -119.68 72.13
C GLN A 260 -1.15 -119.40 73.57
N LEU A 261 -1.84 -118.28 73.81
CA LEU A 261 -2.43 -117.94 75.10
C LEU A 261 -3.51 -118.96 75.49
N LEU A 262 -4.38 -119.35 74.56
CA LEU A 262 -5.45 -120.33 74.79
C LEU A 262 -4.89 -121.72 75.11
N GLU A 263 -3.81 -122.13 74.44
CA GLU A 263 -3.11 -123.38 74.74
C GLU A 263 -2.41 -123.31 76.11
N ALA A 264 -1.78 -122.17 76.44
CA ALA A 264 -1.17 -121.94 77.75
C ALA A 264 -2.21 -121.90 78.88
N GLU A 265 -3.40 -121.33 78.66
CA GLU A 265 -4.52 -121.38 79.62
C GLU A 265 -5.03 -122.80 79.83
N LYS A 266 -5.10 -123.60 78.76
CA LYS A 266 -5.46 -125.02 78.83
C LYS A 266 -4.44 -125.84 79.62
N GLN A 267 -3.14 -125.56 79.43
CA GLN A 267 -2.08 -126.14 80.24
C GLN A 267 -2.15 -125.67 81.69
N ARG A 268 -2.44 -124.38 81.93
CA ARG A 268 -2.63 -123.82 83.27
C ARG A 268 -3.80 -124.47 84.00
N GLU A 269 -4.92 -124.75 83.33
CA GLU A 269 -6.06 -125.47 83.91
C GLU A 269 -5.71 -126.92 84.26
N LYS A 270 -4.91 -127.59 83.40
CA LYS A 270 -4.39 -128.93 83.67
C LYS A 270 -3.50 -128.94 84.93
N ILE A 271 -2.55 -128.01 84.99
CA ILE A 271 -1.66 -127.83 86.14
C ILE A 271 -2.46 -127.44 87.40
N ASN A 272 -3.51 -126.63 87.29
CA ASN A 272 -4.37 -126.29 88.43
C ASN A 272 -5.14 -127.51 88.96
N LYS A 273 -5.60 -128.42 88.09
CA LYS A 273 -6.19 -129.70 88.50
C LYS A 273 -5.17 -130.59 89.19
N ASP A 274 -3.97 -130.70 88.62
CA ASP A 274 -2.89 -131.49 89.21
C ASP A 274 -2.44 -130.90 90.56
N MET A 275 -2.37 -129.57 90.66
CA MET A 275 -2.05 -128.84 91.88
C MET A 275 -3.17 -128.94 92.93
N GLY A 276 -4.43 -129.13 92.54
CA GLY A 276 -5.54 -129.47 93.43
C GLY A 276 -5.38 -130.86 94.06
N ASN A 277 -5.00 -131.85 93.26
CA ASN A 277 -4.71 -133.21 93.74
C ASN A 277 -3.50 -133.21 94.67
N ILE A 278 -2.41 -132.53 94.28
CA ILE A 278 -1.20 -132.40 95.09
C ILE A 278 -1.48 -131.59 96.38
N ARG A 279 -2.38 -130.61 96.38
CA ARG A 279 -2.79 -129.91 97.63
C ARG A 279 -3.52 -130.82 98.61
N GLN A 280 -4.35 -131.74 98.10
CA GLN A 280 -5.04 -132.72 98.92
C GLN A 280 -4.04 -133.73 99.55
N ASP A 281 -3.00 -134.11 98.79
CA ASP A 281 -1.89 -134.94 99.30
C ASP A 281 -1.00 -134.18 100.30
N ILE A 282 -0.70 -132.90 100.04
CA ILE A 282 0.14 -132.05 100.90
C ILE A 282 -0.53 -131.76 102.26
N ASP A 283 -1.85 -131.60 102.32
CA ASP A 283 -2.53 -131.38 103.60
C ASP A 283 -2.59 -132.65 104.47
N THR A 284 -2.41 -133.84 103.88
CA THR A 284 -2.18 -135.09 104.64
C THR A 284 -0.73 -135.27 105.12
N GLN A 285 0.25 -134.63 104.46
CA GLN A 285 1.68 -134.69 104.84
C GLN A 285 2.13 -133.55 105.78
N LYS A 286 1.44 -132.40 105.79
CA LYS A 286 1.74 -131.25 106.66
C LYS A 286 1.56 -131.49 108.17
N VAL A 287 0.93 -132.59 108.58
CA VAL A 287 0.84 -132.99 110.00
C VAL A 287 2.13 -133.70 110.47
N GLN A 288 3.00 -134.17 109.57
CA GLN A 288 4.25 -134.87 109.91
C GLN A 288 5.54 -134.02 109.75
N GLU A 289 5.54 -132.93 108.97
CA GLU A 289 6.77 -132.15 108.68
C GLU A 289 7.08 -131.03 109.70
N ARG A 290 6.10 -130.59 110.50
CA ARG A 290 6.31 -129.59 111.57
C ARG A 290 7.13 -130.14 112.76
N TRP A 291 7.58 -131.39 112.68
CA TRP A 291 8.40 -132.10 113.66
C TRP A 291 9.89 -132.21 113.27
N LEU A 292 10.30 -131.71 112.09
CA LEU A 292 11.68 -131.74 111.57
C LEU A 292 12.12 -130.37 111.00
N GLN A 293 11.89 -129.26 111.70
CA GLN A 293 12.92 -128.78 112.64
C GLN A 293 14.14 -128.18 111.93
N ASP A 294 14.22 -126.85 111.98
CA ASP A 294 15.30 -126.12 112.64
C ASP A 294 16.76 -126.61 112.46
N ASN A 295 17.12 -127.10 111.28
CA ASN A 295 18.45 -127.62 111.01
C ASN A 295 18.85 -127.37 109.55
N LEU A 296 19.03 -126.15 109.09
CA LEU A 296 20.31 -125.51 109.33
C LEU A 296 20.32 -124.33 108.37
N THR A 297 20.17 -123.15 108.95
CA THR A 297 21.23 -122.15 108.90
C THR A 297 21.97 -121.97 107.56
N LEU A 298 21.93 -120.72 107.10
CA LEU A 298 23.11 -119.87 107.01
C LEU A 298 24.19 -120.33 106.00
N ARG A 299 24.50 -119.43 105.06
CA ARG A 299 25.79 -119.40 104.32
C ARG A 299 25.94 -120.34 103.13
N LYS A 300 25.14 -120.10 102.11
CA LYS A 300 25.71 -120.02 100.75
C LYS A 300 25.41 -118.63 100.18
N ARG A 301 26.12 -117.61 100.67
CA ARG A 301 27.29 -117.01 99.96
C ARG A 301 26.77 -116.04 98.87
N VAL A 302 26.76 -114.71 99.00
CA VAL A 302 27.78 -113.69 99.39
C VAL A 302 29.00 -113.60 98.45
N GLU A 303 29.17 -114.48 97.48
CA GLU A 303 30.29 -114.36 96.55
C GLU A 303 29.75 -114.56 95.15
N GLU A 304 29.70 -113.48 94.37
CA GLU A 304 29.85 -113.44 92.90
C GLU A 304 29.35 -112.06 92.45
N LEU A 305 30.16 -111.01 92.68
CA LEU A 305 31.27 -110.53 91.84
C LEU A 305 30.77 -109.35 90.99
N LYS A 306 31.05 -108.09 91.34
CA LYS A 306 32.31 -107.36 91.02
C LYS A 306 32.78 -107.68 89.60
N GLU A 307 32.92 -106.61 88.83
CA GLU A 307 33.46 -106.53 87.46
C GLU A 307 32.41 -106.55 86.35
N VAL A 308 32.10 -105.35 85.83
CA VAL A 308 32.47 -104.88 84.48
C VAL A 308 32.00 -103.41 84.42
N SER A 309 32.73 -102.47 85.01
CA SER A 309 33.89 -101.75 84.45
C SER A 309 33.52 -100.65 83.42
N LYS A 310 33.54 -99.42 83.94
CA LYS A 310 34.20 -98.23 83.34
C LYS A 310 33.80 -97.90 81.89
N LYS A 311 32.79 -97.05 81.66
CA LYS A 311 32.92 -95.57 81.71
C LYS A 311 34.32 -95.10 81.33
N ARG A 312 34.53 -94.73 80.07
CA ARG A 312 34.25 -93.38 79.50
C ARG A 312 35.31 -92.34 79.92
N GLU A 313 36.54 -92.64 79.51
CA GLU A 313 37.61 -91.73 79.10
C GLU A 313 38.13 -92.41 77.81
N VAL A 314 38.27 -91.79 76.64
CA VAL A 314 39.14 -90.69 76.27
C VAL A 314 38.70 -90.17 74.87
N LEU A 315 38.96 -88.88 74.63
CA LEU A 315 39.34 -88.22 73.36
C LEU A 315 38.35 -87.13 72.90
N LEU A 316 38.71 -85.87 72.62
CA LEU A 316 39.90 -85.00 72.71
C LEU A 316 39.34 -83.58 72.38
N LYS A 317 39.58 -82.51 73.16
CA LYS A 317 40.73 -81.58 73.11
C LYS A 317 40.90 -80.80 71.79
N GLU A 318 40.89 -79.46 71.93
CA GLU A 318 41.79 -78.41 71.36
C GLU A 318 40.99 -77.12 71.10
N MET A 319 41.44 -75.87 71.32
CA MET A 319 42.59 -75.22 71.98
C MET A 319 42.20 -73.73 72.14
N GLY A 320 42.79 -73.02 73.10
CA GLY A 320 42.61 -71.57 73.32
C GLY A 320 43.93 -70.79 73.37
N ASN A 321 43.79 -69.44 73.37
CA ASN A 321 44.75 -68.31 73.52
C ASN A 321 45.01 -67.53 72.19
N MET A 322 45.22 -66.20 72.10
CA MET A 322 45.49 -65.09 73.05
C MET A 322 45.19 -63.71 72.39
N LYS A 323 45.09 -62.63 73.18
CA LYS A 323 45.03 -61.18 72.83
C LYS A 323 46.40 -60.57 72.46
N VAL A 324 46.40 -59.46 71.69
CA VAL A 324 47.06 -58.12 71.93
C VAL A 324 46.90 -57.21 70.69
N MET A 325 46.11 -56.11 70.77
CA MET A 325 46.07 -55.02 69.75
C MET A 325 45.34 -53.76 70.29
N GLU A 326 45.93 -52.99 71.21
CA GLU A 326 45.22 -51.87 71.89
C GLU A 326 45.86 -50.47 71.80
N LEU A 327 46.97 -50.26 71.05
CA LEU A 327 47.64 -48.93 71.00
C LEU A 327 47.60 -48.20 69.64
N GLN A 328 47.02 -48.79 68.59
CA GLN A 328 46.93 -48.17 67.25
C GLN A 328 45.55 -47.56 66.93
N LEU A 329 44.51 -47.85 67.71
CA LEU A 329 43.15 -47.37 67.44
C LEU A 329 42.90 -45.94 67.89
N GLU A 330 43.50 -45.49 68.99
CA GLU A 330 43.16 -44.18 69.60
C GLU A 330 43.64 -42.98 68.77
N ARG A 331 44.84 -43.02 68.18
CA ARG A 331 45.35 -41.94 67.31
C ARG A 331 44.52 -41.76 66.03
N LYS A 332 44.02 -42.86 65.44
CA LYS A 332 43.16 -42.80 64.25
C LYS A 332 41.80 -42.18 64.55
N VAL A 333 41.27 -42.35 65.76
CA VAL A 333 39.98 -41.77 66.17
C VAL A 333 40.06 -40.25 66.30
N GLU A 334 41.20 -39.73 66.74
CA GLU A 334 41.40 -38.30 66.99
C GLU A 334 41.60 -37.49 65.69
N ASP A 335 42.38 -38.03 64.74
CA ASP A 335 42.51 -37.46 63.40
C ASP A 335 41.19 -37.47 62.62
N MET A 336 40.40 -38.54 62.75
CA MET A 336 39.07 -38.65 62.14
C MET A 336 38.08 -37.62 62.71
N LYS A 337 38.17 -37.30 64.01
CA LYS A 337 37.34 -36.23 64.62
C LYS A 337 37.70 -34.84 64.10
N LYS A 338 39.00 -34.55 63.93
CA LYS A 338 39.45 -33.25 63.39
C LYS A 338 39.02 -33.06 61.93
N ASN A 339 39.16 -34.10 61.12
CA ASN A 339 38.70 -34.09 59.72
C ASN A 339 37.17 -33.96 59.61
N ARG A 340 36.42 -34.60 60.51
CA ARG A 340 34.96 -34.46 60.59
C ARG A 340 34.55 -33.00 60.89
N SER A 341 35.22 -32.32 61.81
CA SER A 341 34.91 -30.92 62.15
C SER A 341 35.20 -29.95 61.00
N LEU A 342 36.31 -30.17 60.26
CA LEU A 342 36.65 -29.37 59.08
C LEU A 342 35.67 -29.60 57.92
N ALA A 343 35.28 -30.86 57.69
CA ALA A 343 34.26 -31.20 56.69
C ALA A 343 32.90 -30.59 57.02
N LEU A 344 32.49 -30.62 58.30
CA LEU A 344 31.26 -29.97 58.79
C LEU A 344 31.27 -28.46 58.59
N GLY A 345 32.42 -27.80 58.79
CA GLY A 345 32.55 -26.36 58.52
C GLY A 345 32.37 -26.00 57.05
N ARG A 346 32.97 -26.77 56.13
CA ARG A 346 32.78 -26.59 54.68
C ARG A 346 31.36 -26.90 54.24
N GLN A 347 30.75 -27.94 54.80
CA GLN A 347 29.36 -28.29 54.53
C GLN A 347 28.42 -27.15 54.91
N LYS A 348 28.60 -26.55 56.09
CA LYS A 348 27.79 -25.38 56.51
C LYS A 348 27.98 -24.18 55.58
N GLY A 349 29.21 -23.91 55.12
CA GLY A 349 29.47 -22.84 54.15
C GLY A 349 28.73 -23.05 52.83
N PHE A 350 28.76 -24.27 52.28
CA PHE A 350 27.99 -24.59 51.07
C PHE A 350 26.48 -24.59 51.31
N GLU A 351 26.00 -25.00 52.49
CA GLU A 351 24.59 -24.91 52.87
C GLU A 351 24.10 -23.45 52.90
N GLU A 352 24.91 -22.53 53.43
CA GLU A 352 24.63 -21.09 53.44
C GLU A 352 24.61 -20.50 52.02
N GLU A 353 25.54 -20.88 51.15
CA GLU A 353 25.55 -20.45 49.75
C GLU A 353 24.35 -21.00 48.96
N ILE A 354 23.99 -22.27 49.16
CA ILE A 354 22.79 -22.87 48.57
C ILE A 354 21.55 -22.13 49.07
N LEU A 355 21.50 -21.74 50.35
CA LEU A 355 20.38 -20.98 50.90
C LEU A 355 20.29 -19.59 50.26
N ARG A 356 21.43 -18.90 50.06
CA ARG A 356 21.52 -17.60 49.38
C ARG A 356 21.02 -17.71 47.94
N PHE A 357 21.55 -18.64 47.14
CA PHE A 357 21.12 -18.82 45.75
C PHE A 357 19.65 -19.25 45.65
N ARG A 358 19.15 -20.10 46.57
CA ARG A 358 17.72 -20.42 46.64
C ARG A 358 16.86 -19.20 46.99
N LYS A 359 17.39 -18.22 47.73
CA LYS A 359 16.67 -16.97 48.04
C LYS A 359 16.65 -16.05 46.82
N GLU A 360 17.78 -15.90 46.13
CA GLU A 360 17.88 -15.14 44.87
C GLU A 360 16.99 -15.74 43.76
N LEU A 361 17.03 -17.06 43.55
CA LEU A 361 16.13 -17.76 42.61
C LEU A 361 14.64 -17.61 42.95
N ARG A 362 14.32 -17.23 44.20
CA ARG A 362 12.96 -16.97 44.66
C ARG A 362 12.54 -15.51 44.50
N GLU A 363 13.44 -14.61 44.13
CA GLU A 363 13.09 -13.24 43.77
C GLU A 363 12.26 -13.25 42.48
N ASP A 364 11.28 -12.34 42.38
CA ASP A 364 10.31 -12.32 41.27
C ASP A 364 10.98 -12.14 39.90
N GLN A 365 12.16 -11.52 39.87
CA GLN A 365 12.93 -11.30 38.65
C GLN A 365 13.39 -12.63 38.03
N TYR A 366 13.80 -13.59 38.86
CA TYR A 366 14.33 -14.89 38.42
C TYR A 366 13.25 -15.98 38.43
N ARG A 367 12.36 -15.97 39.42
CA ARG A 367 11.26 -16.95 39.53
C ARG A 367 10.33 -16.93 38.31
N GLN A 368 10.04 -15.74 37.79
CA GLN A 368 9.16 -15.56 36.62
C GLN A 368 9.92 -15.26 35.32
N ALA A 369 11.26 -15.37 35.31
CA ALA A 369 12.06 -14.98 34.15
C ALA A 369 11.65 -15.75 32.88
N GLU A 370 11.44 -17.06 33.00
CA GLU A 370 11.05 -17.93 31.88
C GLU A 370 9.65 -17.61 31.36
N GLU A 371 8.69 -17.38 32.27
CA GLU A 371 7.32 -17.00 31.94
C GLU A 371 7.28 -15.62 31.24
N ARG A 372 7.96 -14.62 31.81
CA ARG A 372 8.09 -13.28 31.21
C ARG A 372 8.81 -13.30 29.87
N PHE A 373 9.84 -14.13 29.72
CA PHE A 373 10.53 -14.32 28.45
C PHE A 373 9.59 -14.94 27.41
N ARG A 374 8.84 -15.98 27.78
CA ARG A 374 7.83 -16.61 26.91
C ARG A 374 6.76 -15.61 26.50
N ASP A 375 6.21 -14.84 27.44
CA ASP A 375 5.20 -13.82 27.15
C ASP A 375 5.73 -12.73 26.21
N LYS A 376 6.96 -12.23 26.47
CA LYS A 376 7.60 -11.25 25.59
C LYS A 376 7.92 -11.80 24.22
N MET A 377 8.34 -13.06 24.12
CA MET A 377 8.57 -13.75 22.85
C MET A 377 7.27 -13.90 22.05
N ILE A 378 6.17 -14.26 22.72
CA ILE A 378 4.84 -14.33 22.09
C ILE A 378 4.45 -12.94 21.55
N VAL A 379 4.51 -11.91 22.40
CA VAL A 379 4.15 -10.54 21.98
C VAL A 379 5.03 -10.07 20.82
N MET A 380 6.35 -10.25 20.90
CA MET A 380 7.26 -9.89 19.83
C MET A 380 6.89 -10.62 18.53
N ARG A 381 6.67 -11.94 18.59
CA ARG A 381 6.38 -12.75 17.41
C ARG A 381 5.03 -12.39 16.79
N THR A 382 4.01 -12.22 17.62
CA THR A 382 2.68 -11.78 17.17
C THR A 382 2.72 -10.37 16.58
N THR A 383 3.50 -9.46 17.16
CA THR A 383 3.70 -8.10 16.61
C THR A 383 4.45 -8.13 15.28
N GLU A 384 5.46 -9.00 15.14
CA GLU A 384 6.20 -9.19 13.89
C GLU A 384 5.28 -9.73 12.78
N LEU A 385 4.41 -10.69 13.11
CA LEU A 385 3.40 -11.22 12.18
C LEU A 385 2.39 -10.13 11.80
N ALA A 386 1.88 -9.37 12.77
CA ALA A 386 0.95 -8.26 12.49
C ALA A 386 1.60 -7.20 11.59
N ASN A 387 2.86 -6.86 11.80
CA ASN A 387 3.58 -5.92 10.92
C ASN A 387 3.74 -6.47 9.50
N LYS A 388 4.02 -7.78 9.35
CA LYS A 388 4.07 -8.43 8.04
C LYS A 388 2.72 -8.41 7.33
N ASP A 389 1.64 -8.67 8.05
CA ASP A 389 0.29 -8.61 7.50
C ASP A 389 -0.06 -7.18 7.07
N LEU A 390 0.25 -6.18 7.90
CA LEU A 390 0.06 -4.77 7.55
C LEU A 390 0.86 -4.35 6.31
N ASP A 391 2.08 -4.83 6.15
CA ASP A 391 2.90 -4.59 4.95
C ASP A 391 2.28 -5.25 3.70
N ILE A 392 1.72 -6.46 3.83
CA ILE A 392 0.99 -7.12 2.75
C ILE A 392 -0.26 -6.30 2.37
N TYR A 393 -1.05 -5.86 3.34
CA TYR A 393 -2.22 -5.01 3.08
C TYR A 393 -1.85 -3.69 2.43
N TYR A 394 -0.77 -3.05 2.89
CA TYR A 394 -0.28 -1.81 2.29
C TYR A 394 0.12 -2.00 0.82
N LYS A 395 0.90 -3.05 0.52
CA LYS A 395 1.31 -3.39 -0.85
C LYS A 395 0.12 -3.74 -1.74
N ALA A 396 -0.83 -4.52 -1.23
CA ALA A 396 -2.03 -4.89 -1.97
C ALA A 396 -2.92 -3.68 -2.29
N LEU A 397 -3.09 -2.77 -1.32
CA LEU A 397 -3.82 -1.53 -1.52
C LEU A 397 -3.14 -0.64 -2.55
N ASP A 398 -1.83 -0.46 -2.43
CA ASP A 398 -1.03 0.36 -3.36
C ASP A 398 -1.09 -0.17 -4.80
N GLN A 399 -0.95 -1.50 -4.97
CA GLN A 399 -1.08 -2.15 -6.27
C GLN A 399 -2.50 -2.00 -6.84
N THR A 400 -3.52 -2.08 -5.99
CA THR A 400 -4.93 -1.92 -6.40
C THR A 400 -5.19 -0.48 -6.85
N ILE A 401 -4.65 0.52 -6.14
CA ILE A 401 -4.75 1.93 -6.52
C ILE A 401 -4.04 2.17 -7.87
N MET A 402 -2.84 1.62 -8.07
CA MET A 402 -2.13 1.72 -9.36
C MET A 402 -2.94 1.10 -10.50
N LYS A 403 -3.46 -0.10 -10.29
CA LYS A 403 -4.25 -0.80 -11.30
C LYS A 403 -5.54 -0.04 -11.62
N PHE A 404 -6.22 0.46 -10.59
CA PHE A 404 -7.43 1.27 -10.77
C PHE A 404 -7.14 2.56 -11.54
N HIS A 405 -6.07 3.27 -11.18
CA HIS A 405 -5.66 4.50 -11.87
C HIS A 405 -5.32 4.22 -13.35
N SER A 406 -4.48 3.23 -13.63
CA SER A 406 -4.10 2.86 -15.01
C SER A 406 -5.32 2.45 -15.84
N MET A 407 -6.19 1.62 -15.28
CA MET A 407 -7.44 1.20 -15.93
C MET A 407 -8.36 2.40 -16.23
N LYS A 408 -8.51 3.33 -15.28
CA LYS A 408 -9.32 4.53 -15.49
C LYS A 408 -8.71 5.48 -16.51
N MET A 409 -7.38 5.62 -16.52
CA MET A 409 -6.68 6.45 -17.50
C MET A 409 -6.85 5.90 -18.92
N GLU A 410 -6.80 4.59 -19.09
CA GLU A 410 -7.07 3.91 -20.37
C GLU A 410 -8.52 4.11 -20.83
N GLU A 411 -9.50 3.97 -19.92
CA GLU A 411 -10.91 4.20 -20.18
C GLU A 411 -11.17 5.65 -20.64
N ILE A 412 -10.60 6.63 -19.92
CA ILE A 412 -10.67 8.05 -20.27
C ILE A 412 -10.05 8.30 -21.64
N ASN A 413 -8.84 7.79 -21.90
CA ASN A 413 -8.15 8.00 -23.17
C ASN A 413 -8.84 7.31 -24.34
N LYS A 414 -9.58 6.22 -24.11
CA LYS A 414 -10.42 5.61 -25.13
C LYS A 414 -11.55 6.56 -25.53
N ILE A 415 -12.27 7.11 -24.56
CA ILE A 415 -13.38 8.05 -24.81
C ILE A 415 -12.88 9.35 -25.44
N ILE A 416 -11.75 9.91 -24.98
CA ILE A 416 -11.14 11.10 -25.59
C ILE A 416 -10.82 10.85 -27.07
N ARG A 417 -10.21 9.69 -27.39
CA ARG A 417 -9.86 9.33 -28.77
C ARG A 417 -11.10 9.24 -29.66
N ASP A 418 -12.14 8.57 -29.18
CA ASP A 418 -13.38 8.37 -29.93
C ASP A 418 -14.11 9.71 -30.15
N LEU A 419 -14.23 10.53 -29.10
CA LEU A 419 -14.86 11.85 -29.19
C LEU A 419 -14.06 12.79 -30.10
N TRP A 420 -12.73 12.86 -29.94
CA TRP A 420 -11.88 13.72 -30.77
C TRP A 420 -12.02 13.40 -32.25
N ARG A 421 -11.94 12.12 -32.63
CA ARG A 421 -12.10 11.67 -34.02
C ARG A 421 -13.49 11.97 -34.57
N SER A 422 -14.52 12.02 -33.73
CA SER A 422 -15.88 12.35 -34.15
C SER A 422 -16.11 13.86 -34.29
N THR A 423 -15.46 14.69 -33.46
CA THR A 423 -15.74 16.14 -33.39
C THR A 423 -14.75 16.99 -34.18
N TYR A 424 -13.47 16.63 -34.21
CA TYR A 424 -12.44 17.47 -34.82
C TYR A 424 -12.34 17.20 -36.31
N ARG A 425 -12.50 18.25 -37.13
CA ARG A 425 -12.43 18.14 -38.60
C ARG A 425 -11.06 18.50 -39.19
N GLY A 426 -10.11 18.95 -38.37
CA GLY A 426 -8.75 19.25 -38.82
C GLY A 426 -7.91 18.00 -39.13
N GLN A 427 -7.03 18.10 -40.14
CA GLN A 427 -6.13 17.01 -40.56
C GLN A 427 -4.77 17.01 -39.83
N ASP A 428 -4.54 18.00 -38.96
CA ASP A 428 -3.27 18.25 -38.30
C ASP A 428 -3.08 17.45 -37.01
N ILE A 429 -4.16 16.97 -36.37
CA ILE A 429 -4.12 16.17 -35.14
C ILE A 429 -5.02 14.95 -35.30
N GLU A 430 -4.45 13.75 -35.17
CA GLU A 430 -5.20 12.50 -35.32
C GLU A 430 -6.06 12.20 -34.07
N TYR A 431 -5.44 12.30 -32.89
CA TYR A 431 -6.15 12.21 -31.62
C TYR A 431 -5.35 12.85 -30.49
N VAL A 432 -6.04 13.08 -29.38
CA VAL A 432 -5.48 13.59 -28.13
C VAL A 432 -5.54 12.50 -27.08
N GLU A 433 -4.53 12.43 -26.22
CA GLU A 433 -4.53 11.54 -25.05
C GLU A 433 -3.91 12.26 -23.84
N ILE A 434 -4.31 11.84 -22.65
CA ILE A 434 -3.71 12.28 -21.41
C ILE A 434 -2.68 11.23 -21.00
N ARG A 435 -1.43 11.63 -20.82
CA ARG A 435 -0.39 10.78 -20.25
C ARG A 435 -0.21 11.10 -18.78
N SER A 436 -0.15 10.04 -17.98
CA SER A 436 0.19 10.09 -16.56
C SER A 436 1.58 9.51 -16.37
N ASP A 437 2.57 10.36 -16.10
CA ASP A 437 3.92 9.94 -15.76
C ASP A 437 4.01 9.78 -14.22
N VAL A 438 4.50 8.64 -13.77
CA VAL A 438 4.74 8.36 -12.34
C VAL A 438 6.17 8.75 -12.01
N ASP A 439 6.37 9.56 -10.98
CA ASP A 439 7.71 9.88 -10.50
C ASP A 439 8.26 8.70 -9.68
N GLU A 440 9.04 7.83 -10.33
CA GLU A 440 9.64 6.64 -9.71
C GLU A 440 10.70 6.97 -8.64
N ASN A 441 11.15 8.23 -8.55
CA ASN A 441 12.18 8.66 -7.61
C ASN A 441 11.66 8.91 -6.17
N ALA A 442 10.36 8.81 -5.93
CA ALA A 442 9.79 8.89 -4.59
C ALA A 442 10.04 7.58 -3.82
N SER A 443 11.11 7.59 -3.02
CA SER A 443 11.56 6.47 -2.19
C SER A 443 10.40 5.89 -1.36
N ALA A 444 10.37 4.57 -1.24
CA ALA A 444 9.33 3.73 -0.60
C ALA A 444 8.99 4.03 0.88
N GLY A 445 9.51 5.12 1.45
CA GLY A 445 9.17 5.61 2.78
C GLY A 445 8.19 6.78 2.74
N VAL A 446 6.90 6.48 2.90
CA VAL A 446 5.91 7.39 3.52
C VAL A 446 5.36 8.57 2.69
N ARG A 447 5.79 8.85 1.46
CA ARG A 447 5.21 9.98 0.69
C ARG A 447 4.20 9.56 -0.37
N ARG A 448 3.01 10.18 -0.28
CA ARG A 448 1.94 10.24 -1.29
C ARG A 448 2.58 10.29 -2.69
N ARG A 449 2.21 9.36 -3.58
CA ARG A 449 2.71 9.35 -4.96
C ARG A 449 2.26 10.59 -5.71
N THR A 450 3.19 11.20 -6.43
CA THR A 450 2.93 12.36 -7.29
C THR A 450 2.75 11.86 -8.71
N TYR A 451 1.57 12.12 -9.29
CA TYR A 451 1.29 11.85 -10.70
C TYR A 451 1.39 13.15 -11.49
N ASN A 452 2.20 13.15 -12.54
CA ASN A 452 2.31 14.27 -13.46
C ASN A 452 1.45 13.97 -14.69
N TYR A 453 0.48 14.84 -14.97
CA TYR A 453 -0.41 14.68 -16.11
C TYR A 453 -0.04 15.69 -17.20
N ARG A 454 0.03 15.22 -18.44
CA ARG A 454 0.19 16.06 -19.63
C ARG A 454 -0.77 15.62 -20.72
N VAL A 455 -1.29 16.59 -21.45
CA VAL A 455 -2.16 16.34 -22.60
C VAL A 455 -1.28 16.35 -23.84
N VAL A 456 -1.25 15.25 -24.57
CA VAL A 456 -0.45 15.12 -25.79
C VAL A 456 -1.35 14.94 -27.00
N MET A 457 -0.98 15.58 -28.10
CA MET A 457 -1.57 15.37 -29.41
C MET A 457 -0.69 14.42 -30.21
N ILE A 458 -1.32 13.51 -30.95
CA ILE A 458 -0.62 12.56 -31.81
C ILE A 458 -0.85 12.94 -33.27
N LYS A 459 0.26 13.05 -34.00
CA LYS A 459 0.29 13.32 -35.44
C LYS A 459 1.21 12.30 -36.11
N GLY A 460 0.61 11.30 -36.77
CA GLY A 460 1.35 10.12 -37.23
C GLY A 460 2.00 9.42 -36.03
N ASP A 461 3.29 9.12 -36.13
CA ASP A 461 4.02 8.44 -35.05
C ASP A 461 4.59 9.37 -33.96
N THR A 462 4.34 10.68 -34.07
CA THR A 462 4.92 11.67 -33.13
C THR A 462 3.89 12.12 -32.10
N ALA A 463 4.22 11.91 -30.81
CA ALA A 463 3.47 12.47 -29.69
C ALA A 463 4.08 13.82 -29.25
N LEU A 464 3.27 14.88 -29.25
CA LEU A 464 3.68 16.23 -28.90
C LEU A 464 2.82 16.77 -27.75
N ASP A 465 3.43 17.44 -26.78
CA ASP A 465 2.69 18.13 -25.71
C ASP A 465 1.85 19.26 -26.32
N MET A 466 0.56 19.31 -25.95
CA MET A 466 -0.35 20.36 -26.41
C MET A 466 -0.04 21.70 -25.73
N ARG A 467 0.56 21.70 -24.54
CA ARG A 467 0.80 22.93 -23.78
C ARG A 467 1.71 23.89 -24.56
N GLY A 468 1.17 25.06 -24.89
CA GLY A 468 1.88 26.09 -25.64
C GLY A 468 2.01 25.81 -27.15
N ARG A 469 1.39 24.75 -27.67
CA ARG A 469 1.54 24.32 -29.08
C ARG A 469 0.22 24.15 -29.85
N CYS A 470 -0.93 24.38 -29.19
CA CYS A 470 -2.26 24.31 -29.80
C CYS A 470 -2.91 25.69 -29.98
N SER A 471 -3.79 25.79 -30.98
CA SER A 471 -4.61 26.97 -31.25
C SER A 471 -5.67 27.21 -30.17
N ALA A 472 -6.28 28.40 -30.17
CA ALA A 472 -7.35 28.71 -29.22
C ALA A 472 -8.55 27.74 -29.35
N GLY A 473 -9.00 27.48 -30.57
CA GLY A 473 -10.11 26.53 -30.83
C GLY A 473 -9.75 25.09 -30.43
N GLN A 474 -8.54 24.63 -30.74
CA GLN A 474 -8.07 23.30 -30.32
C GLN A 474 -8.04 23.15 -28.79
N LYS A 475 -7.65 24.20 -28.05
CA LYS A 475 -7.67 24.20 -26.58
C LYS A 475 -9.09 24.06 -26.03
N VAL A 476 -10.03 24.82 -26.58
CA VAL A 476 -11.43 24.79 -26.15
C VAL A 476 -12.02 23.41 -26.43
N LEU A 477 -11.85 22.89 -27.65
CA LEU A 477 -12.37 21.58 -28.04
C LEU A 477 -11.76 20.44 -27.21
N ALA A 478 -10.42 20.42 -27.04
CA ALA A 478 -9.75 19.40 -26.23
C ALA A 478 -10.22 19.43 -24.78
N SER A 479 -10.34 20.64 -24.19
CA SER A 479 -10.82 20.80 -22.81
C SER A 479 -12.26 20.30 -22.64
N LEU A 480 -13.11 20.56 -23.63
CA LEU A 480 -14.50 20.12 -23.63
C LEU A 480 -14.61 18.60 -23.72
N ILE A 481 -13.87 17.98 -24.65
CA ILE A 481 -13.82 16.53 -24.82
C ILE A 481 -13.29 15.83 -23.57
N ILE A 482 -12.20 16.34 -22.98
CA ILE A 482 -11.63 15.78 -21.75
C ILE A 482 -12.66 15.85 -20.62
N ARG A 483 -13.39 16.96 -20.48
CA ARG A 483 -14.46 17.08 -19.48
C ARG A 483 -15.59 16.09 -19.71
N LEU A 484 -16.00 15.89 -20.96
CA LEU A 484 -17.03 14.90 -21.32
C LEU A 484 -16.56 13.48 -20.97
N ALA A 485 -15.32 13.14 -21.31
CA ALA A 485 -14.73 11.84 -20.99
C ALA A 485 -14.63 11.60 -19.48
N LEU A 486 -14.18 12.60 -18.71
CA LEU A 486 -14.11 12.50 -17.24
C LEU A 486 -15.50 12.32 -16.61
N ALA A 487 -16.49 13.07 -17.08
CA ALA A 487 -17.87 12.93 -16.62
C ALA A 487 -18.44 11.55 -16.98
N GLU A 488 -18.05 10.97 -18.11
CA GLU A 488 -18.41 9.60 -18.49
C GLU A 488 -17.82 8.56 -17.55
N THR A 489 -16.53 8.64 -17.26
CA THR A 489 -15.82 7.60 -16.50
C THR A 489 -16.04 7.66 -15.00
N PHE A 490 -16.28 8.85 -14.44
CA PHE A 490 -16.38 9.06 -12.99
C PHE A 490 -17.81 9.36 -12.49
N CYS A 491 -18.69 9.90 -13.32
CA CYS A 491 -19.99 10.40 -12.86
C CYS A 491 -21.17 9.48 -13.22
N LEU A 492 -21.00 8.17 -13.05
CA LEU A 492 -22.03 7.15 -13.32
C LEU A 492 -23.37 7.42 -12.60
N ASN A 493 -23.33 7.99 -11.39
CA ASN A 493 -24.51 8.23 -10.55
C ASN A 493 -24.96 9.71 -10.48
N CYS A 494 -24.20 10.64 -11.07
CA CYS A 494 -24.49 12.08 -11.06
C CYS A 494 -24.21 12.67 -12.45
N GLY A 495 -25.12 12.45 -13.40
CA GLY A 495 -24.91 12.82 -14.79
C GLY A 495 -25.20 14.28 -15.11
N ILE A 496 -24.92 15.23 -14.21
CA ILE A 496 -25.13 16.66 -14.49
C ILE A 496 -23.86 17.24 -15.11
N LEU A 497 -23.97 17.77 -16.33
CA LEU A 497 -22.89 18.48 -17.01
C LEU A 497 -23.37 19.86 -17.46
N ALA A 498 -22.64 20.91 -17.09
CA ALA A 498 -22.91 22.28 -17.53
C ALA A 498 -21.79 22.78 -18.45
N LEU A 499 -22.17 23.22 -19.65
CA LEU A 499 -21.29 23.78 -20.66
C LEU A 499 -21.65 25.26 -20.86
N ASP A 500 -20.74 26.14 -20.48
CA ASP A 500 -20.91 27.58 -20.63
C ASP A 500 -20.08 28.06 -21.84
N GLU A 501 -20.78 28.59 -22.83
CA GLU A 501 -20.27 29.02 -24.13
C GLU A 501 -19.32 28.03 -24.83
N PRO A 502 -19.79 26.79 -25.13
CA PRO A 502 -18.93 25.75 -25.68
C PRO A 502 -18.41 26.03 -27.09
N THR A 503 -19.00 26.99 -27.81
CA THR A 503 -18.61 27.37 -29.18
C THR A 503 -17.54 28.46 -29.25
N THR A 504 -17.03 28.94 -28.10
CA THR A 504 -16.01 29.99 -28.03
C THR A 504 -14.77 29.65 -28.87
N ASN A 505 -14.41 30.52 -29.83
CA ASN A 505 -13.26 30.36 -30.72
C ASN A 505 -13.27 29.09 -31.58
N LEU A 506 -14.43 28.46 -31.81
CA LEU A 506 -14.60 27.37 -32.77
C LEU A 506 -15.05 27.92 -34.12
N ASP A 507 -14.64 27.26 -35.20
CA ASP A 507 -15.17 27.51 -36.54
C ASP A 507 -16.50 26.77 -36.73
N ARG A 508 -17.24 27.13 -37.79
CA ARG A 508 -18.57 26.58 -38.06
C ARG A 508 -18.56 25.05 -38.21
N GLU A 509 -17.54 24.48 -38.85
CA GLU A 509 -17.42 23.03 -39.06
C GLU A 509 -17.22 22.27 -37.74
N ASN A 510 -16.39 22.79 -36.82
CA ASN A 510 -16.22 22.18 -35.50
C ASN A 510 -17.44 22.42 -34.60
N ILE A 511 -18.16 23.54 -34.75
CA ILE A 511 -19.43 23.80 -34.05
C ILE A 511 -20.49 22.75 -34.46
N GLU A 512 -20.66 22.51 -35.76
CA GLU A 512 -21.58 21.49 -36.28
C GLU A 512 -21.20 20.08 -35.79
N SER A 513 -19.91 19.75 -35.86
CA SER A 513 -19.40 18.44 -35.42
C SER A 513 -19.53 18.24 -33.91
N LEU A 514 -19.35 19.30 -33.12
CA LEU A 514 -19.57 19.30 -31.68
C LEU A 514 -21.06 19.11 -31.34
N ALA A 515 -21.97 19.80 -32.05
CA ALA A 515 -23.40 19.63 -31.87
C ALA A 515 -23.81 18.16 -32.13
N HIS A 516 -23.32 17.56 -33.21
CA HIS A 516 -23.56 16.16 -33.52
C HIS A 516 -23.05 15.20 -32.43
N ALA A 517 -21.84 15.43 -31.91
CA ALA A 517 -21.29 14.60 -30.83
C ALA A 517 -22.10 14.73 -29.53
N LEU A 518 -22.51 15.94 -29.15
CA LEU A 518 -23.36 16.16 -27.98
C LEU A 518 -24.72 15.45 -28.13
N VAL A 519 -25.31 15.47 -29.32
CA VAL A 519 -26.56 14.74 -29.63
C VAL A 519 -26.39 13.24 -29.49
N GLU A 520 -25.29 12.67 -29.99
CA GLU A 520 -25.01 11.23 -29.81
C GLU A 520 -24.76 10.88 -28.32
N ILE A 521 -24.13 11.75 -27.54
CA ILE A 521 -23.99 11.57 -26.09
C ILE A 521 -25.36 11.60 -25.40
N ILE A 522 -26.23 12.57 -25.73
CA ILE A 522 -27.61 12.64 -25.21
C ILE A 522 -28.37 11.37 -25.57
N LYS A 523 -28.28 10.90 -26.82
CA LYS A 523 -28.96 9.70 -27.30
C LYS A 523 -28.47 8.43 -26.62
N SER A 524 -27.16 8.25 -26.50
CA SER A 524 -26.55 7.12 -25.80
C SER A 524 -27.02 7.07 -24.33
N ARG A 525 -27.11 8.23 -23.68
CA ARG A 525 -27.52 8.35 -22.28
C ARG A 525 -29.00 8.59 -22.05
N SER A 526 -29.82 8.74 -23.08
CA SER A 526 -31.27 8.93 -22.98
C SER A 526 -31.98 7.80 -22.24
N ARG A 527 -31.40 6.58 -22.27
CA ARG A 527 -31.88 5.40 -21.55
C ARG A 527 -31.53 5.43 -20.06
N GLN A 528 -30.54 6.22 -19.65
CA GLN A 528 -30.12 6.38 -18.25
C GLN A 528 -30.96 7.50 -17.61
N ARG A 529 -31.62 7.21 -16.49
CA ARG A 529 -32.55 8.15 -15.84
C ARG A 529 -31.89 9.40 -15.23
N ASN A 530 -30.57 9.44 -15.09
CA ASN A 530 -29.86 10.41 -14.25
C ASN A 530 -28.88 11.33 -15.03
N PHE A 531 -29.06 11.50 -16.34
CA PHE A 531 -28.23 12.41 -17.15
C PHE A 531 -28.95 13.73 -17.45
N GLN A 532 -28.30 14.85 -17.17
CA GLN A 532 -28.78 16.20 -17.43
C GLN A 532 -27.65 17.04 -18.01
N LEU A 533 -27.84 17.54 -19.23
CA LEU A 533 -26.92 18.45 -19.90
C LEU A 533 -27.49 19.86 -19.90
N LEU A 534 -26.78 20.81 -19.32
CA LEU A 534 -27.08 22.24 -19.34
C LEU A 534 -26.11 22.93 -20.30
N ILE A 535 -26.65 23.64 -21.28
CA ILE A 535 -25.86 24.40 -22.26
C ILE A 535 -26.27 25.86 -22.15
N ILE A 536 -25.29 26.73 -21.98
CA ILE A 536 -25.44 28.19 -22.01
C ILE A 536 -24.68 28.66 -23.24
N THR A 537 -25.33 29.38 -24.14
CA THR A 537 -24.70 29.92 -25.34
C THR A 537 -25.45 31.16 -25.83
N HIS A 538 -24.75 32.04 -26.54
CA HIS A 538 -25.35 33.10 -27.35
C HIS A 538 -25.34 32.78 -28.85
N ASP A 539 -24.83 31.62 -29.26
CA ASP A 539 -24.76 31.17 -30.64
C ASP A 539 -26.10 30.55 -31.07
N GLU A 540 -26.88 31.30 -31.85
CA GLU A 540 -28.21 30.86 -32.31
C GLU A 540 -28.13 29.68 -33.29
N ASP A 541 -27.09 29.62 -34.14
CA ASP A 541 -26.88 28.53 -35.09
C ASP A 541 -26.62 27.21 -34.33
N PHE A 542 -25.84 27.26 -33.25
CA PHE A 542 -25.58 26.10 -32.40
C PHE A 542 -26.85 25.60 -31.68
N VAL A 543 -27.71 26.52 -31.21
CA VAL A 543 -29.01 26.16 -30.61
C VAL A 543 -29.92 25.52 -31.65
N GLU A 544 -29.94 26.02 -32.89
CA GLU A 544 -30.74 25.44 -33.97
C GLU A 544 -30.27 24.01 -34.30
N LEU A 545 -28.95 23.80 -34.42
CA LEU A 545 -28.35 22.48 -34.67
C LEU A 545 -28.72 21.45 -33.59
N LEU A 546 -28.69 21.86 -32.32
CA LEU A 546 -29.16 21.02 -31.21
C LEU A 546 -30.68 20.79 -31.26
N GLY A 547 -31.45 21.81 -31.65
CA GLY A 547 -32.91 21.76 -31.78
C GLY A 547 -33.40 20.79 -32.85
N ARG A 548 -32.65 20.58 -33.93
CA ARG A 548 -32.97 19.62 -35.00
C ARG A 548 -32.98 18.16 -34.53
N SER A 549 -32.42 17.86 -33.35
CA SER A 549 -32.22 16.50 -32.86
C SER A 549 -33.44 15.85 -32.18
N ASN A 550 -34.62 16.49 -32.14
CA ASN A 550 -35.85 16.04 -31.45
C ASN A 550 -35.72 15.85 -29.92
N TYR A 551 -34.55 16.07 -29.31
CA TYR A 551 -34.35 15.92 -27.86
C TYR A 551 -34.56 17.23 -27.06
N VAL A 552 -34.72 18.37 -27.74
CA VAL A 552 -34.90 19.69 -27.11
C VAL A 552 -36.21 20.31 -27.60
N GLU A 553 -37.21 20.39 -26.74
CA GLU A 553 -38.51 21.02 -27.06
C GLU A 553 -38.53 22.52 -26.73
N HIS A 554 -37.86 22.88 -25.63
CA HIS A 554 -37.91 24.22 -25.05
C HIS A 554 -36.51 24.67 -24.64
N PHE A 555 -36.26 25.97 -24.73
CA PHE A 555 -35.05 26.61 -24.21
C PHE A 555 -35.43 27.81 -23.33
N TYR A 556 -34.50 28.23 -22.48
CA TYR A 556 -34.68 29.40 -21.62
C TYR A 556 -33.84 30.55 -22.18
N ARG A 557 -34.51 31.63 -22.58
CA ARG A 557 -33.88 32.87 -23.03
C ARG A 557 -33.78 33.83 -21.85
N ILE A 558 -32.54 34.23 -21.53
CA ILE A 558 -32.25 35.20 -20.49
C ILE A 558 -32.03 36.56 -21.15
N LYS A 559 -32.82 37.55 -20.75
CA LYS A 559 -32.72 38.94 -21.25
C LYS A 559 -32.70 39.92 -20.07
N LYS A 560 -32.23 41.14 -20.30
CA LYS A 560 -32.41 42.23 -19.33
C LYS A 560 -33.75 42.92 -19.56
N ASN A 561 -34.51 43.13 -18.51
CA ASN A 561 -35.72 43.94 -18.56
C ASN A 561 -35.38 45.45 -18.61
N GLN A 562 -36.41 46.30 -18.65
CA GLN A 562 -36.23 47.76 -18.69
C GLN A 562 -35.46 48.30 -17.46
N ASP A 563 -35.56 47.63 -16.32
CA ASP A 563 -34.89 47.96 -15.06
C ASP A 563 -33.48 47.36 -14.95
N GLN A 564 -32.90 46.84 -16.05
CA GLN A 564 -31.60 46.16 -16.09
C GLN A 564 -31.50 44.90 -15.21
N CYS A 565 -32.62 44.35 -14.75
CA CYS A 565 -32.70 43.08 -14.02
C CYS A 565 -32.80 41.90 -15.00
N SER A 566 -32.21 40.75 -14.64
CA SER A 566 -32.28 39.54 -15.45
C SER A 566 -33.67 38.92 -15.39
N GLU A 567 -34.28 38.72 -16.57
CA GLU A 567 -35.57 38.06 -16.76
C GLU A 567 -35.37 36.77 -17.57
N ILE A 568 -35.99 35.68 -17.12
CA ILE A 568 -35.90 34.37 -17.77
C ILE A 568 -37.24 34.07 -18.44
N THR A 569 -37.21 33.81 -19.74
CA THR A 569 -38.40 33.47 -20.54
C THR A 569 -38.23 32.09 -21.17
N LYS A 570 -39.26 31.24 -21.07
CA LYS A 570 -39.28 29.92 -21.70
C LYS A 570 -39.80 30.05 -23.13
N CYS A 571 -39.01 29.61 -24.10
CA CYS A 571 -39.32 29.67 -25.53
C CYS A 571 -39.38 28.26 -26.14
N ASN A 572 -40.19 28.07 -27.18
CA ASN A 572 -40.27 26.80 -27.91
C ASN A 572 -39.21 26.81 -29.04
N ILE A 573 -38.53 25.69 -29.28
CA ILE A 573 -37.51 25.59 -30.33
C ILE A 573 -38.04 25.96 -31.73
N THR A 574 -39.32 25.68 -32.02
CA THR A 574 -39.97 26.02 -33.30
C THR A 574 -40.04 27.51 -33.58
N SER A 575 -39.99 28.35 -32.54
CA SER A 575 -40.00 29.82 -32.69
C SER A 575 -38.67 30.39 -33.22
N LEU A 576 -37.57 29.63 -33.19
CA LEU A 576 -36.31 30.02 -33.84
C LEU A 576 -36.42 29.93 -35.37
N ASN A 577 -37.11 28.91 -35.88
CA ASN A 577 -37.32 28.71 -37.33
C ASN A 577 -38.21 29.79 -37.98
N THR A 578 -38.97 30.56 -37.19
CA THR A 578 -39.92 31.56 -37.73
C THR A 578 -39.25 32.90 -38.06
N TYR A 579 -38.01 33.14 -37.63
CA TYR A 579 -37.29 34.40 -37.85
C TYR A 579 -36.38 34.41 -39.10
N LEU A 580 -36.34 33.32 -39.87
CA LEU A 580 -35.48 33.12 -41.05
C LEU A 580 -36.23 33.08 -42.40
N HIS A 581 -37.51 33.44 -42.43
CA HIS A 581 -38.29 33.62 -43.66
C HIS A 581 -38.85 35.02 -43.82
#